data_AF-A0A4Q0VUN4-F1
#
_entry.id   AF-A0A4Q0VUN4-F1
#
_cell.length_a   1.000
_cell.length_b   1.000
_cell.length_c   1.000
_cell.angle_alpha   90.00
_cell.angle_beta   90.00
_cell.angle_gamma   90.00
#
_symmetry.space_group_name_H-M   'P 1'
#
loop_
_entity.id
_entity.type
_entity.pdbx_description
1 polymer ?
#
loop_
_entity_poly.entity_id
_entity_poly.type
_entity_poly.pdbx_seq_one_letter_code
_entity_poly.pdbx_strand_id
1 'polypeptide(L)'
;METTNVVAETVEETTVQANEGNELLQQVMKQMESIYQSASETSGVINDLDHNSKEINEFVAVITSIADQTNLLALNAAIEAARAGEHGRGFSIVADEVRKLAEQSKKSASKIANLIEIVQAGTSRAVQVMNNGANEVHKGLTLVKETGQIFHMILESVEGVNSEIQEVSAISEEMAASVEQVNATLEEVASISQKAAISTSEVAASSEEQLATMEEVSLSSTSLANLAEDLSVKVRKFKV
;
A
#
# COMPACT_ATOMS: atom_id res chain seq x y z
N MET A 1 -8.66 24.92 -13.31
CA MET A 1 -9.19 23.89 -14.22
C MET A 1 -8.10 22.96 -14.73
N GLU A 2 -7.04 23.45 -15.37
CA GLU A 2 -5.94 22.57 -15.83
C GLU A 2 -5.25 21.84 -14.66
N THR A 3 -4.97 22.55 -13.56
CA THR A 3 -4.41 21.96 -12.33
C THR A 3 -5.35 20.98 -11.64
N THR A 4 -6.65 21.26 -11.55
CA THR A 4 -7.62 20.32 -10.95
C THR A 4 -7.79 19.05 -11.77
N ASN A 5 -7.73 19.13 -13.11
CA ASN A 5 -7.77 17.97 -13.99
C ASN A 5 -6.51 17.10 -13.85
N VAL A 6 -5.32 17.70 -13.77
CA VAL A 6 -4.07 16.95 -13.57
C VAL A 6 -4.06 16.22 -12.23
N VAL A 7 -4.54 16.86 -11.16
CA VAL A 7 -4.64 16.20 -9.84
C VAL A 7 -5.68 15.08 -9.87
N ALA A 8 -6.83 15.27 -10.55
CA ALA A 8 -7.85 14.22 -10.70
C ALA A 8 -7.31 12.98 -11.44
N GLU A 9 -6.55 13.19 -12.52
CA GLU A 9 -5.88 12.11 -13.25
C GLU A 9 -4.86 11.38 -12.36
N THR A 10 -4.07 12.13 -11.57
CA THR A 10 -3.11 11.54 -10.62
C THR A 10 -3.80 10.72 -9.53
N VAL A 11 -4.95 11.18 -9.02
CA VAL A 11 -5.79 10.46 -8.06
C VAL A 11 -6.31 9.15 -8.65
N GLU A 12 -6.78 9.18 -9.90
CA GLU A 12 -7.25 7.99 -10.60
C GLU A 12 -6.11 6.96 -10.81
N GLU A 13 -4.95 7.41 -11.29
CA GLU A 13 -3.76 6.55 -11.41
C GLU A 13 -3.34 5.95 -10.07
N THR A 14 -3.31 6.76 -8.99
CA THR A 14 -2.94 6.30 -7.65
C THR A 14 -3.95 5.28 -7.12
N THR A 15 -5.25 5.47 -7.41
CA THR A 15 -6.31 4.52 -7.05
C THR A 15 -6.10 3.17 -7.75
N VAL A 16 -5.78 3.18 -9.04
CA VAL A 16 -5.48 1.97 -9.81
C VAL A 16 -4.26 1.25 -9.21
N GLN A 17 -3.17 1.98 -8.97
CA GLN A 17 -1.95 1.40 -8.39
C GLN A 17 -2.17 0.83 -6.98
N ALA A 18 -2.98 1.48 -6.15
CA ALA A 18 -3.31 1.00 -4.81
C ALA A 18 -4.16 -0.28 -4.86
N ASN A 19 -5.12 -0.36 -5.79
CA ASN A 19 -5.92 -1.57 -6.00
C ASN A 19 -5.08 -2.74 -6.53
N GLU A 20 -4.23 -2.50 -7.54
CA GLU A 20 -3.28 -3.50 -8.05
C GLU A 20 -2.34 -3.98 -6.94
N GLY A 21 -1.83 -3.06 -6.11
CA GLY A 21 -1.02 -3.39 -4.94
C GLY A 21 -1.75 -4.31 -3.95
N ASN A 22 -3.02 -4.02 -3.67
CA ASN A 22 -3.84 -4.86 -2.80
C ASN A 22 -4.11 -6.25 -3.41
N GLU A 23 -4.39 -6.35 -4.71
CA GLU A 23 -4.54 -7.64 -5.39
C GLU A 23 -3.24 -8.48 -5.33
N LEU A 24 -2.09 -7.86 -5.55
CA LEU A 24 -0.79 -8.53 -5.43
C LEU A 24 -0.56 -9.05 -4.00
N LEU A 25 -0.95 -8.29 -2.97
CA LEU A 25 -0.86 -8.76 -1.58
C LEU A 25 -1.77 -9.97 -1.32
N GLN A 26 -2.98 -10.00 -1.88
CA GLN A 26 -3.86 -11.17 -1.78
C GLN A 26 -3.22 -12.42 -2.43
N GLN A 27 -2.58 -12.25 -3.58
CA GLN A 27 -1.85 -13.33 -4.24
C GLN A 27 -0.67 -13.82 -3.38
N VAL A 28 0.09 -12.89 -2.78
CA VAL A 28 1.20 -13.23 -1.86
C VAL A 28 0.68 -13.98 -0.63
N MET A 29 -0.45 -13.57 -0.03
CA MET A 29 -1.04 -14.31 1.09
C MET A 29 -1.38 -15.75 0.71
N LYS A 30 -2.03 -15.94 -0.45
CA LYS A 30 -2.37 -17.28 -0.95
C LYS A 30 -1.13 -18.13 -1.22
N GLN A 31 -0.08 -17.53 -1.75
CA GLN A 31 1.19 -18.21 -2.00
C GLN A 31 1.88 -18.62 -0.67
N MET A 32 1.86 -17.74 0.33
CA MET A 32 2.41 -18.03 1.66
C MET A 32 1.66 -19.16 2.37
N GLU A 33 0.32 -19.18 2.26
CA GLU A 33 -0.50 -20.28 2.77
C GLU A 33 -0.11 -21.62 2.11
N SER A 34 0.10 -21.62 0.79
CA SER A 34 0.56 -22.81 0.07
C SER A 34 1.95 -23.28 0.49
N ILE A 35 2.87 -22.35 0.76
CA ILE A 35 4.21 -22.66 1.30
C ILE A 35 4.09 -23.26 2.70
N TYR A 36 3.25 -22.69 3.56
CA TYR A 36 3.00 -23.21 4.91
C TYR A 36 2.48 -24.66 4.86
N GLN A 37 1.47 -24.90 4.02
CA GLN A 37 0.91 -26.24 3.84
C GLN A 37 1.97 -27.24 3.33
N SER A 38 2.78 -26.84 2.33
CA SER A 38 3.85 -27.68 1.78
C SER A 38 4.92 -28.01 2.83
N ALA A 39 5.28 -27.04 3.68
CA ALA A 39 6.22 -27.26 4.78
C ALA A 39 5.64 -28.21 5.84
N SER A 40 4.35 -28.07 6.16
CA SER A 40 3.64 -28.97 7.08
C SER A 40 3.59 -30.41 6.56
N GLU A 41 3.24 -30.61 5.28
CA GLU A 41 3.25 -31.92 4.63
C GLU A 41 4.64 -32.54 4.62
N THR A 42 5.66 -31.76 4.29
CA THR A 42 7.07 -32.20 4.31
C THR A 42 7.48 -32.63 5.72
N SER A 43 7.08 -31.88 6.76
CA SER A 43 7.33 -32.26 8.15
C SER A 43 6.66 -33.57 8.53
N GLY A 44 5.45 -33.85 8.00
CA GLY A 44 4.77 -35.13 8.18
C GLY A 44 5.57 -36.30 7.60
N VAL A 45 5.99 -36.18 6.34
CA VAL A 45 6.80 -37.21 5.66
C VAL A 45 8.13 -37.47 6.38
N ILE A 46 8.78 -36.44 6.90
CA ILE A 46 10.02 -36.59 7.68
C ILE A 46 9.77 -37.32 8.99
N ASN A 47 8.62 -37.07 9.64
CA ASN A 47 8.25 -37.75 10.88
C ASN A 47 7.98 -39.25 10.64
N ASP A 48 7.33 -39.60 9.53
CA ASP A 48 7.16 -40.99 9.11
C ASP A 48 8.52 -41.66 8.84
N LEU A 49 9.46 -40.94 8.24
CA LEU A 49 10.83 -41.44 8.03
C LEU A 49 11.58 -41.65 9.36
N ASP A 50 11.38 -40.79 10.35
CA ASP A 50 11.92 -40.95 11.70
C ASP A 50 11.35 -42.21 12.38
N HIS A 51 10.04 -42.44 12.26
CA HIS A 51 9.38 -43.64 12.78
C HIS A 51 9.90 -44.92 12.12
N ASN A 52 9.94 -44.96 10.78
CA ASN A 52 10.48 -46.10 10.04
C ASN A 52 11.95 -46.36 10.37
N SER A 53 12.74 -45.30 10.59
CA SER A 53 14.15 -45.45 10.99
C SER A 53 14.30 -46.08 12.37
N LYS A 54 13.38 -45.78 13.31
CA LYS A 54 13.34 -46.43 14.62
C LYS A 54 13.01 -47.92 14.51
N GLU A 55 12.02 -48.30 13.70
CA GLU A 55 11.70 -49.71 13.44
C GLU A 55 12.87 -50.46 12.80
N ILE A 56 13.56 -49.86 11.83
CA ILE A 56 14.76 -50.46 11.23
C ILE A 56 15.84 -50.70 12.29
N ASN A 57 16.01 -49.78 13.24
CA ASN A 57 16.98 -49.96 14.32
C ASN A 57 16.64 -51.16 15.22
N GLU A 58 15.35 -51.42 15.48
CA GLU A 58 14.90 -52.61 16.19
C GLU A 58 15.26 -53.90 15.42
N PHE A 59 15.03 -53.93 14.10
CA PHE A 59 15.43 -55.07 13.27
C PHE A 59 16.94 -55.29 13.26
N VAL A 60 17.73 -54.21 13.22
CA VAL A 60 19.20 -54.29 13.30
C VAL A 60 19.66 -54.87 14.63
N ALA A 61 18.99 -54.52 15.75
CA ALA A 61 19.26 -55.11 17.06
C ALA A 61 18.96 -56.63 17.08
N VAL A 62 17.84 -57.05 16.48
CA VAL A 62 17.49 -58.47 16.33
C VAL A 62 18.51 -59.21 15.48
N ILE A 63 18.92 -58.67 14.33
CA ILE A 63 19.95 -59.27 13.46
C ILE A 63 21.28 -59.41 14.21
N THR A 64 21.66 -58.41 14.99
CA THR A 64 22.88 -58.44 15.82
C THR A 64 22.81 -59.56 16.85
N SER A 65 21.66 -59.72 17.52
CA SER A 65 21.41 -60.82 18.47
C SER A 65 21.47 -62.20 17.80
N ILE A 66 20.87 -62.35 16.61
CA ILE A 66 20.92 -63.60 15.83
C ILE A 66 22.37 -63.91 15.41
N ALA A 67 23.12 -62.91 14.96
CA ALA A 67 24.53 -63.07 14.60
C ALA A 67 25.36 -63.51 15.81
N ASP A 68 25.14 -62.93 16.99
CA ASP A 68 25.82 -63.32 18.23
C ASP A 68 25.47 -64.75 18.68
N GLN A 69 24.19 -65.15 18.59
CA GLN A 69 23.76 -66.53 18.86
C GLN A 69 24.35 -67.52 17.87
N THR A 70 24.37 -67.18 16.58
CA THR A 70 24.95 -68.02 15.52
C THR A 70 26.46 -68.18 15.70
N ASN A 71 27.15 -67.10 16.09
CA ASN A 71 28.57 -67.12 16.41
C ASN A 71 28.86 -68.05 17.61
N LEU A 72 28.03 -68.00 18.65
CA LEU A 72 28.15 -68.85 19.84
C LEU A 72 27.85 -70.32 19.51
N LEU A 73 26.82 -70.60 18.71
CA LEU A 73 26.50 -71.94 18.21
C LEU A 73 27.63 -72.52 17.37
N ALA A 74 28.20 -71.73 16.46
CA ALA A 74 29.33 -72.12 15.62
C ALA A 74 30.59 -72.41 16.45
N LEU A 75 30.86 -71.60 17.49
CA LEU A 75 31.95 -71.84 18.42
C LEU A 75 31.78 -73.16 19.18
N ASN A 76 30.58 -73.44 19.69
CA ASN A 76 30.28 -74.71 20.37
C ASN A 76 30.43 -75.91 19.42
N ALA A 77 29.99 -75.78 18.16
CA ALA A 77 30.17 -76.81 17.14
C ALA A 77 31.65 -77.05 16.80
N ALA A 78 32.46 -75.99 16.72
CA ALA A 78 33.90 -76.10 16.49
C ALA A 78 34.61 -76.81 17.67
N ILE A 79 34.20 -76.53 18.91
CA ILE A 79 34.71 -77.20 20.11
C ILE A 79 34.38 -78.70 20.08
N GLU A 80 33.13 -79.06 19.77
CA GLU A 80 32.70 -80.47 19.74
C GLU A 80 33.34 -81.23 18.56
N ALA A 81 33.52 -80.55 17.41
CA ALA A 81 34.25 -81.10 16.27
C ALA A 81 35.73 -81.37 16.60
N ALA A 82 36.40 -80.47 17.34
CA ALA A 82 37.76 -80.71 17.82
C ALA A 82 37.82 -81.89 18.82
N ARG A 83 36.77 -82.07 19.62
CA ARG A 83 36.64 -83.18 20.59
C ARG A 83 36.48 -84.55 19.92
N ALA A 84 35.86 -84.60 18.75
CA ALA A 84 35.69 -85.81 17.94
C ALA A 84 36.96 -86.22 17.15
N GLY A 85 38.05 -85.45 17.24
CA GLY A 85 39.34 -85.75 16.60
C GLY A 85 39.26 -85.85 15.07
N GLU A 86 39.85 -86.89 14.49
CA GLU A 86 39.90 -87.09 13.03
C GLU A 86 38.50 -87.20 12.38
N HIS A 87 37.49 -87.69 13.11
CA HIS A 87 36.12 -87.81 12.61
C HIS A 87 35.36 -86.47 12.56
N GLY A 88 35.79 -85.47 13.33
CA GLY A 88 35.17 -84.14 13.38
C GLY A 88 35.76 -83.12 12.41
N ARG A 89 36.82 -83.48 11.68
CA ARG A 89 37.64 -82.54 10.89
C ARG A 89 36.83 -81.78 9.82
N GLY A 90 35.89 -82.44 9.14
CA GLY A 90 34.98 -81.79 8.18
C GLY A 90 33.97 -80.85 8.84
N PHE A 91 33.42 -81.23 10.00
CA PHE A 91 32.50 -80.38 10.78
C PHE A 91 33.19 -79.14 11.35
N SER A 92 34.47 -79.25 11.74
CA SER A 92 35.27 -78.11 12.23
C SER A 92 35.41 -77.02 11.16
N ILE A 93 35.61 -77.40 9.89
CA ILE A 93 35.72 -76.44 8.77
C ILE A 93 34.40 -75.69 8.57
N VAL A 94 33.27 -76.42 8.59
CA VAL A 94 31.94 -75.82 8.45
C VAL A 94 31.63 -74.89 9.62
N ALA A 95 31.95 -75.30 10.85
CA ALA A 95 31.75 -74.49 12.04
C ALA A 95 32.55 -73.17 11.99
N ASP A 96 33.81 -73.19 11.56
CA ASP A 96 34.60 -71.97 11.40
C ASP A 96 34.07 -71.05 10.28
N GLU A 97 33.53 -71.60 9.20
CA GLU A 97 32.93 -70.81 8.12
C GLU A 97 31.62 -70.14 8.57
N VAL A 98 30.77 -70.86 9.29
CA VAL A 98 29.55 -70.29 9.92
C VAL A 98 29.91 -69.20 10.92
N ARG A 99 30.97 -69.39 11.71
CA ARG A 99 31.49 -68.39 12.66
C ARG A 99 31.90 -67.10 11.94
N LYS A 100 32.66 -67.20 10.84
CA LYS A 100 33.05 -66.04 10.02
C LYS A 100 31.84 -65.32 9.43
N LEU A 101 30.85 -66.05 8.91
CA LEU A 101 29.62 -65.47 8.37
C LEU A 101 28.82 -64.73 9.45
N ALA A 102 28.75 -65.28 10.67
CA ALA A 102 28.11 -64.63 11.80
C ALA A 102 28.82 -63.31 12.19
N GLU A 103 30.16 -63.31 12.26
CA GLU A 103 30.94 -62.10 12.56
C GLU A 103 30.84 -61.04 11.45
N GLN A 104 30.81 -61.45 10.18
CA GLN A 104 30.53 -60.56 9.04
C GLN A 104 29.12 -59.97 9.12
N SER A 105 28.12 -60.77 9.49
CA SER A 105 26.73 -60.32 9.65
C SER A 105 26.62 -59.28 10.76
N LYS A 106 27.27 -59.51 11.90
CA LYS A 106 27.36 -58.54 13.01
C LYS A 106 28.00 -57.22 12.57
N LYS A 107 29.12 -57.29 11.82
CA LYS A 107 29.80 -56.10 11.30
C LYS A 107 28.92 -55.31 10.34
N SER A 108 28.16 -55.99 9.48
CA SER A 108 27.21 -55.35 8.57
C SER A 108 26.04 -54.70 9.32
N ALA A 109 25.48 -55.39 10.31
CA ALA A 109 24.42 -54.86 11.18
C ALA A 109 24.88 -53.58 11.90
N SER A 110 26.09 -53.57 12.46
CA SER A 110 26.68 -52.37 13.09
C SER A 110 26.85 -51.19 12.13
N LYS A 111 27.23 -51.44 10.86
CA LYS A 111 27.28 -50.39 9.83
C LYS A 111 25.89 -49.83 9.51
N ILE A 112 24.88 -50.70 9.43
CA ILE A 112 23.49 -50.27 9.20
C ILE A 112 23.00 -49.42 10.38
N ALA A 113 23.27 -49.83 11.63
CA ALA A 113 22.91 -49.05 12.82
C ALA A 113 23.48 -47.61 12.75
N ASN A 114 24.76 -47.46 12.40
CA ASN A 114 25.39 -46.15 12.26
C ASN A 114 24.73 -45.30 11.16
N LEU A 115 24.43 -45.90 9.99
CA LEU A 115 23.69 -45.20 8.93
C LEU A 115 22.30 -44.74 9.40
N ILE A 116 21.60 -45.55 10.19
CA ILE A 116 20.29 -45.21 10.75
C ILE A 116 20.40 -44.05 11.75
N GLU A 117 21.42 -44.02 12.61
CA GLU A 117 21.67 -42.88 13.51
C GLU A 117 21.90 -41.58 12.73
N ILE A 118 22.67 -41.64 11.63
CA ILE A 118 22.89 -40.48 10.74
C ILE A 118 21.57 -40.02 10.11
N VAL A 119 20.74 -40.95 9.65
CA VAL A 119 19.42 -40.64 9.08
C VAL A 119 18.53 -39.99 10.14
N GLN A 120 18.44 -40.53 11.35
CA GLN A 120 17.65 -39.98 12.45
C GLN A 120 18.11 -38.57 12.87
N ALA A 121 19.43 -38.34 12.94
CA ALA A 121 19.96 -37.01 13.19
C ALA A 121 19.61 -36.02 12.06
N GLY A 122 19.61 -36.50 10.81
CA GLY A 122 19.21 -35.74 9.62
C GLY A 122 17.72 -35.38 9.63
N THR A 123 16.83 -36.34 9.93
CA THR A 123 15.38 -36.11 10.01
C THR A 123 15.04 -35.13 11.13
N SER A 124 15.63 -35.30 12.33
CA SER A 124 15.41 -34.39 13.45
C SER A 124 15.80 -32.95 13.10
N ARG A 125 16.96 -32.76 12.45
CA ARG A 125 17.38 -31.44 11.96
C ARG A 125 16.42 -30.88 10.91
N ALA A 126 15.94 -31.71 9.98
CA ALA A 126 15.02 -31.29 8.93
C ALA A 126 13.68 -30.81 9.52
N VAL A 127 13.13 -31.50 10.53
CA VAL A 127 11.94 -31.05 11.27
C VAL A 127 12.18 -29.68 11.93
N GLN A 128 13.33 -29.49 12.58
CA GLN A 128 13.66 -28.20 13.20
C GLN A 128 13.71 -27.06 12.17
N VAL A 129 14.34 -27.28 11.01
CA VAL A 129 14.41 -26.30 9.93
C VAL A 129 13.01 -26.00 9.36
N MET A 130 12.16 -27.02 9.19
CA MET A 130 10.79 -26.84 8.72
C MET A 130 9.94 -26.03 9.70
N ASN A 131 10.04 -26.31 11.00
CA ASN A 131 9.33 -25.53 12.03
C ASN A 131 9.78 -24.06 12.05
N ASN A 132 11.09 -23.80 11.91
CA ASN A 132 11.59 -22.44 11.78
C ASN A 132 11.06 -21.77 10.51
N GLY A 133 11.05 -22.48 9.38
CA GLY A 133 10.48 -21.98 8.12
C GLY A 133 8.99 -21.63 8.24
N ALA A 134 8.20 -22.48 8.89
CA ALA A 134 6.78 -22.23 9.14
C ALA A 134 6.56 -20.97 10.00
N ASN A 135 7.39 -20.74 11.01
CA ASN A 135 7.35 -19.50 11.81
C ASN A 135 7.70 -18.26 10.98
N GLU A 136 8.70 -18.33 10.09
CA GLU A 136 9.04 -17.20 9.22
C GLU A 136 7.92 -16.89 8.21
N VAL A 137 7.27 -17.92 7.67
CA VAL A 137 6.07 -17.74 6.82
C VAL A 137 4.94 -17.06 7.60
N HIS A 138 4.71 -17.45 8.85
CA HIS A 138 3.69 -16.82 9.70
C HIS A 138 3.98 -15.34 9.98
N LYS A 139 5.25 -15.00 10.26
CA LYS A 139 5.68 -13.59 10.37
C LYS A 139 5.46 -12.84 9.06
N GLY A 140 5.80 -13.46 7.93
CA GLY A 140 5.56 -12.91 6.59
C GLY A 140 4.08 -12.61 6.34
N LEU A 141 3.18 -13.54 6.69
CA LEU A 141 1.73 -13.33 6.59
C LEU A 141 1.25 -12.13 7.43
N THR A 142 1.82 -11.96 8.62
CA THR A 142 1.49 -10.79 9.47
C THR A 142 1.91 -9.48 8.80
N LEU A 143 3.12 -9.40 8.24
CA LEU A 143 3.61 -8.23 7.53
C LEU A 143 2.80 -7.91 6.25
N VAL A 144 2.40 -8.94 5.51
CA VAL A 144 1.55 -8.77 4.32
C VAL A 144 0.18 -8.20 4.72
N LYS A 145 -0.40 -8.67 5.83
CA LYS A 145 -1.65 -8.14 6.35
C LYS A 145 -1.54 -6.66 6.78
N GLU A 146 -0.47 -6.30 7.46
CA GLU A 146 -0.20 -4.90 7.85
C GLU A 146 -0.01 -4.01 6.61
N THR A 147 0.75 -4.49 5.61
CA THR A 147 0.89 -3.80 4.31
C THR A 147 -0.48 -3.61 3.64
N GLY A 148 -1.37 -4.62 3.68
CA GLY A 148 -2.73 -4.51 3.14
C GLY A 148 -3.56 -3.43 3.83
N GLN A 149 -3.41 -3.25 5.15
CA GLN A 149 -4.05 -2.15 5.88
C GLN A 149 -3.52 -0.78 5.44
N ILE A 150 -2.21 -0.68 5.15
CA ILE A 150 -1.62 0.56 4.63
C ILE A 150 -2.20 0.92 3.27
N PHE A 151 -2.33 -0.04 2.34
CA PHE A 151 -2.97 0.22 1.05
C PHE A 151 -4.44 0.64 1.19
N HIS A 152 -5.15 0.09 2.17
CA HIS A 152 -6.52 0.52 2.46
C HIS A 152 -6.58 1.99 2.93
N MET A 153 -5.69 2.39 3.84
CA MET A 153 -5.59 3.80 4.27
C MET A 153 -5.18 4.74 3.13
N ILE A 154 -4.34 4.27 2.19
CA ILE A 154 -4.00 5.03 0.98
C ILE A 154 -5.27 5.25 0.13
N LEU A 155 -6.07 4.20 -0.10
CA LEU A 155 -7.33 4.32 -0.85
C LEU A 155 -8.28 5.34 -0.20
N GLU A 156 -8.50 5.26 1.11
CA GLU A 156 -9.33 6.23 1.84
C GLU A 156 -8.80 7.66 1.70
N SER A 157 -7.48 7.85 1.76
CA SER A 157 -6.86 9.16 1.61
C SER A 157 -7.06 9.72 0.20
N VAL A 158 -6.93 8.87 -0.82
CA VAL A 158 -7.11 9.23 -2.24
C VAL A 158 -8.57 9.58 -2.53
N GLU A 159 -9.53 8.86 -1.94
CA GLU A 159 -10.96 9.22 -2.01
C GLU A 159 -11.24 10.59 -1.38
N GLY A 160 -10.60 10.89 -0.25
CA GLY A 160 -10.68 12.21 0.39
C GLY A 160 -10.17 13.33 -0.52
N VAL A 161 -9.00 13.14 -1.13
CA VAL A 161 -8.43 14.10 -2.09
C VAL A 161 -9.35 14.29 -3.30
N ASN A 162 -9.97 13.23 -3.81
CA ASN A 162 -10.93 13.34 -4.91
C ASN A 162 -12.14 14.22 -4.54
N SER A 163 -12.66 14.07 -3.32
CA SER A 163 -13.74 14.92 -2.82
C SER A 163 -13.34 16.38 -2.74
N GLU A 164 -12.13 16.68 -2.24
CA GLU A 164 -11.61 18.05 -2.17
C GLU A 164 -11.45 18.67 -3.57
N ILE A 165 -11.01 17.89 -4.56
CA ILE A 165 -10.90 18.36 -5.95
C ILE A 165 -12.27 18.75 -6.52
N GLN A 166 -13.31 17.97 -6.24
CA GLN A 166 -14.67 18.29 -6.68
C GLN A 166 -15.17 19.60 -6.05
N GLU A 167 -14.90 19.81 -4.76
CA GLU A 167 -15.23 21.04 -4.05
C GLU A 167 -14.48 22.25 -4.64
N VAL A 168 -13.17 22.12 -4.88
CA VAL A 168 -12.36 23.18 -5.49
C VAL A 168 -12.81 23.52 -6.91
N SER A 169 -13.22 22.52 -7.71
CA SER A 169 -13.79 22.75 -9.03
C SER A 169 -15.10 23.55 -8.96
N ALA A 170 -16.00 23.20 -8.03
CA ALA A 170 -17.26 23.93 -7.82
C ALA A 170 -17.01 25.39 -7.40
N ILE A 171 -16.09 25.63 -6.46
CA ILE A 171 -15.70 26.98 -6.03
C ILE A 171 -15.09 27.78 -7.19
N SER A 172 -14.31 27.13 -8.05
CA SER A 172 -13.71 27.78 -9.22
C SER A 172 -14.76 28.23 -10.24
N GLU A 173 -15.81 27.44 -10.45
CA GLU A 173 -16.95 27.81 -11.32
C GLU A 173 -17.74 28.98 -10.74
N GLU A 174 -18.02 28.97 -9.43
CA GLU A 174 -18.70 30.08 -8.75
C GLU A 174 -17.88 31.38 -8.81
N MET A 175 -16.56 31.27 -8.65
CA MET A 175 -15.65 32.40 -8.78
C MET A 175 -15.66 32.96 -10.21
N ALA A 176 -15.66 32.11 -11.23
CA ALA A 176 -15.75 32.54 -12.62
C ALA A 176 -17.04 33.32 -12.89
N ALA A 177 -18.19 32.81 -12.43
CA ALA A 177 -19.47 33.50 -12.55
C ALA A 177 -19.48 34.85 -11.79
N SER A 178 -18.87 34.89 -10.60
CA SER A 178 -18.73 36.12 -9.82
C SER A 178 -17.89 37.18 -10.54
N VAL A 179 -16.81 36.76 -11.21
CA VAL A 179 -15.97 37.67 -12.02
C VAL A 179 -16.74 38.23 -13.22
N GLU A 180 -17.56 37.43 -13.89
CA GLU A 180 -18.43 37.91 -14.97
C GLU A 180 -19.43 38.96 -14.46
N GLN A 181 -20.04 38.73 -13.29
CA GLN A 181 -20.94 39.70 -12.68
C GLN A 181 -20.20 41.01 -12.32
N VAL A 182 -19.00 40.92 -11.75
CA VAL A 182 -18.18 42.11 -11.45
C VAL A 182 -17.88 42.89 -12.73
N ASN A 183 -17.49 42.22 -13.82
CA ASN A 183 -17.25 42.88 -15.10
C ASN A 183 -18.50 43.61 -15.61
N ALA A 184 -19.67 42.97 -15.55
CA ALA A 184 -20.93 43.61 -15.95
C ALA A 184 -21.24 44.86 -15.10
N THR A 185 -21.02 44.81 -13.78
CA THR A 185 -21.21 45.98 -12.91
C THR A 185 -20.23 47.11 -13.21
N LEU A 186 -18.98 46.77 -13.59
CA LEU A 186 -17.99 47.77 -13.98
C LEU A 186 -18.37 48.49 -15.28
N GLU A 187 -18.95 47.76 -16.26
CA GLU A 187 -19.48 48.36 -17.48
C GLU A 187 -20.65 49.32 -17.20
N GLU A 188 -21.55 48.94 -16.29
CA GLU A 188 -22.66 49.80 -15.87
C GLU A 188 -22.16 51.08 -15.17
N VAL A 189 -21.19 50.95 -14.25
CA VAL A 189 -20.57 52.09 -13.56
C VAL A 189 -19.86 53.02 -14.55
N ALA A 190 -19.18 52.48 -15.57
CA ALA A 190 -18.56 53.27 -16.63
C ALA A 190 -19.62 54.06 -17.42
N SER A 191 -20.74 53.42 -17.78
CA SER A 191 -21.86 54.06 -18.48
C SER A 191 -22.51 55.18 -17.66
N ILE A 192 -22.75 54.95 -16.36
CA ILE A 192 -23.29 55.95 -15.43
C ILE A 192 -22.32 57.13 -15.30
N SER A 193 -21.03 56.85 -15.15
CA SER A 193 -19.98 57.89 -15.05
C SER A 193 -19.94 58.77 -16.30
N GLN A 194 -20.09 58.17 -17.47
CA GLN A 194 -20.12 58.92 -18.73
C GLN A 194 -21.38 59.78 -18.86
N LYS A 195 -22.56 59.26 -18.47
CA LYS A 195 -23.80 60.06 -18.42
C LYS A 195 -23.67 61.23 -17.44
N ALA A 196 -23.10 60.99 -16.26
CA ALA A 196 -22.89 62.04 -15.25
C ALA A 196 -21.97 63.14 -15.77
N ALA A 197 -20.91 62.80 -16.50
CA ALA A 197 -20.02 63.76 -17.15
C ALA A 197 -20.77 64.63 -18.19
N ILE A 198 -21.61 64.00 -19.03
CA ILE A 198 -22.45 64.72 -20.02
C ILE A 198 -23.41 65.68 -19.31
N SER A 199 -24.18 65.21 -18.33
CA SER A 199 -25.13 66.05 -17.59
C SER A 199 -24.44 67.19 -16.85
N THR A 200 -23.25 66.96 -16.30
CA THR A 200 -22.45 68.02 -15.66
C THR A 200 -22.04 69.10 -16.67
N SER A 201 -21.68 68.70 -17.90
CA SER A 201 -21.37 69.64 -18.98
C SER A 201 -22.60 70.44 -19.42
N GLU A 202 -23.77 69.83 -19.49
CA GLU A 202 -25.03 70.51 -19.82
C GLU A 202 -25.44 71.52 -18.73
N VAL A 203 -25.28 71.15 -17.46
CA VAL A 203 -25.51 72.05 -16.32
C VAL A 203 -24.56 73.24 -16.35
N ALA A 204 -23.28 73.01 -16.67
CA ALA A 204 -22.31 74.10 -16.81
C ALA A 204 -22.71 75.08 -17.92
N ALA A 205 -23.07 74.57 -19.10
CA ALA A 205 -23.54 75.40 -20.22
C ALA A 205 -24.82 76.19 -19.87
N SER A 206 -25.79 75.55 -19.21
CA SER A 206 -27.01 76.21 -18.75
C SER A 206 -26.72 77.31 -17.72
N SER A 207 -25.74 77.07 -16.83
CA SER A 207 -25.31 78.06 -15.84
C SER A 207 -24.65 79.28 -16.50
N GLU A 208 -23.89 79.10 -17.58
CA GLU A 208 -23.32 80.19 -18.39
C GLU A 208 -24.41 81.03 -19.07
N GLU A 209 -25.42 80.39 -19.66
CA GLU A 209 -26.56 81.09 -20.26
C GLU A 209 -27.38 81.87 -19.20
N GLN A 210 -27.55 81.27 -18.01
CA GLN A 210 -28.23 81.90 -16.89
C GLN A 210 -27.45 83.10 -16.33
N LEU A 211 -26.11 83.04 -16.32
CA LEU A 211 -25.24 84.17 -16.00
C LEU A 211 -25.42 85.31 -17.01
N ALA A 212 -25.40 85.01 -18.31
CA ALA A 212 -25.58 86.03 -19.36
C ALA A 212 -26.96 86.72 -19.28
N THR A 213 -28.02 85.96 -19.03
CA THR A 213 -29.36 86.55 -18.82
C THR A 213 -29.43 87.38 -17.54
N MET A 214 -28.76 86.98 -16.45
CA MET A 214 -28.68 87.80 -15.23
C MET A 214 -27.93 89.12 -15.47
N GLU A 215 -26.89 89.14 -16.29
CA GLU A 215 -26.22 90.37 -16.70
C GLU A 215 -27.17 91.30 -17.48
N GLU A 216 -27.97 90.76 -18.40
CA GLU A 216 -28.97 91.52 -19.15
C GLU A 216 -30.09 92.09 -18.26
N VAL A 217 -30.57 91.30 -17.29
CA VAL A 217 -31.54 91.74 -16.29
C VAL A 217 -30.97 92.87 -15.43
N SER A 218 -29.70 92.77 -15.03
CA SER A 218 -28.99 93.81 -14.27
C SER A 218 -28.88 95.12 -15.07
N LEU A 219 -28.49 95.03 -16.34
CA LEU A 219 -28.43 96.18 -17.26
C LEU A 219 -29.80 96.83 -17.46
N SER A 220 -30.84 96.02 -17.65
CA SER A 220 -32.22 96.49 -17.81
C SER A 220 -32.74 97.16 -16.54
N SER A 221 -32.46 96.59 -15.36
CA SER A 221 -32.82 97.16 -14.06
C SER A 221 -32.14 98.52 -13.82
N THR A 222 -30.87 98.63 -14.19
CA THR A 222 -30.11 99.89 -14.14
C THR A 222 -30.71 100.95 -15.08
N SER A 223 -31.06 100.54 -16.30
CA SER A 223 -31.71 101.43 -17.28
C SER A 223 -33.08 101.91 -16.80
N LEU A 224 -33.88 101.02 -16.20
CA LEU A 224 -35.17 101.35 -15.63
C LEU A 224 -35.04 102.31 -14.43
N ALA A 225 -34.05 102.09 -13.56
CA ALA A 225 -33.74 103.00 -12.46
C ALA A 225 -33.38 104.41 -12.96
N ASN A 226 -32.53 104.50 -13.99
CA ASN A 226 -32.18 105.77 -14.64
C ASN A 226 -33.42 106.46 -15.24
N LEU A 227 -34.29 105.71 -15.92
CA LEU A 227 -35.53 106.26 -16.50
C LEU A 227 -36.51 106.76 -15.41
N ALA A 228 -36.61 106.04 -14.29
CA ALA A 228 -37.42 106.44 -13.15
C ALA A 228 -36.89 107.72 -12.49
N GLU A 229 -35.56 107.87 -12.36
CA GLU A 229 -34.92 109.10 -11.89
C GLU A 229 -35.22 110.28 -12.83
N ASP A 230 -35.06 110.09 -14.14
CA ASP A 230 -35.38 111.08 -15.16
C ASP A 230 -36.86 111.51 -15.11
N LEU A 231 -37.77 110.55 -14.95
CA LEU A 231 -39.20 110.82 -14.83
C LEU A 231 -39.50 111.59 -13.53
N SER A 232 -38.87 111.21 -12.41
CA SER A 232 -38.96 111.92 -11.12
C SER A 232 -38.50 113.38 -11.23
N VAL A 233 -37.37 113.62 -11.90
CA VAL A 233 -36.87 114.97 -12.21
C VAL A 233 -37.86 115.77 -13.05
N LYS A 234 -38.46 115.16 -14.08
CA LYS A 234 -39.48 115.82 -14.92
C LYS A 234 -40.75 116.14 -14.13
N VAL A 235 -41.25 115.22 -13.30
CA VAL A 235 -42.44 115.44 -12.46
C VAL A 235 -42.20 116.53 -11.41
N ARG A 236 -41.00 116.63 -10.83
CA ARG A 236 -40.64 117.74 -9.91
C ARG A 236 -40.78 119.12 -10.56
N LYS A 237 -40.58 119.25 -11.87
CA LYS A 237 -40.81 120.53 -12.59
C LYS A 237 -42.29 120.93 -12.66
N PHE A 238 -43.21 119.99 -12.47
CA PHE A 238 -44.66 120.23 -12.47
C PHE A 238 -45.27 120.30 -11.06
N LYS A 239 -44.49 119.99 -10.01
CA LYS A 239 -44.90 120.19 -8.62
C LYS A 239 -44.60 121.65 -8.23
N VAL A 240 -45.63 122.49 -8.34
CA VAL A 240 -45.68 123.86 -7.80
C VAL A 240 -45.76 123.80 -6.27
#